data_AF-A0A974RKU2-F1
#
_entry.id   AF-A0A974RKU2-F1
#
_cell.length_a   1.000
_cell.length_b   1.000
_cell.length_c   1.000
_cell.angle_alpha   90.00
_cell.angle_beta   90.00
_cell.angle_gamma   90.00
#
_symmetry.space_group_name_H-M   'P 1'
#
loop_
_entity.id
_entity.type
_entity.pdbx_description
1 polymer ?
#
loop_
_entity_poly.entity_id
_entity_poly.type
_entity_poly.pdbx_seq_one_letter_code
_entity_poly.pdbx_strand_id
1 'polypeptide(L)' 'MNEVVLFKNKDFGNIRVLGDHLKPMFVAKALGYTNTNDAIQKFCKGVAKRYPLSDSLV' A
#
# COMPACT_ATOMS: atom_id res chain seq x y z
N MET A 1 8.64 13.68 6.91
CA MET A 1 9.86 12.84 6.85
C MET A 1 9.37 11.40 6.84
N ASN A 2 9.61 10.64 5.78
CA ASN A 2 9.07 9.28 5.67
C ASN A 2 10.15 8.29 6.07
N GLU A 3 10.13 7.85 7.33
CA GLU A 3 11.03 6.83 7.83
C GLU A 3 10.55 5.44 7.45
N VAL A 4 11.49 4.52 7.23
CA VAL A 4 11.20 3.11 6.99
C VAL A 4 11.33 2.39 8.33
N VAL A 5 10.21 1.87 8.83
CA VAL A 5 10.15 1.17 10.12
C VAL A 5 9.78 -0.30 9.92
N LEU A 6 10.16 -1.15 10.87
CA LEU A 6 9.82 -2.57 10.85
C LEU A 6 8.49 -2.82 11.57
N PHE A 7 7.48 -3.25 10.84
CA PHE A 7 6.21 -3.68 11.39
C PHE A 7 6.23 -5.20 11.62
N LYS A 8 6.07 -5.63 12.87
CA LYS A 8 6.06 -7.04 13.26
C LYS A 8 4.62 -7.52 13.43
N ASN A 9 4.23 -8.56 12.70
CA ASN A 9 2.91 -9.18 12.82
C ASN A 9 3.04 -10.72 12.87
N LYS A 10 2.15 -11.39 13.60
CA LYS A 10 2.20 -12.85 13.75
C LYS A 10 1.64 -13.59 12.54
N ASP A 11 0.70 -12.99 11.83
CA ASP A 11 -0.06 -13.66 10.77
C ASP A 11 0.67 -13.62 9.42
N PHE A 12 1.39 -12.52 9.15
CA PHE A 12 2.12 -12.30 7.90
C PHE A 12 3.60 -11.95 8.10
N GLY A 13 4.10 -12.08 9.33
CA GLY A 13 5.50 -11.86 9.65
C GLY A 13 5.91 -10.38 9.72
N ASN A 14 7.21 -10.14 9.51
CA ASN A 14 7.80 -8.81 9.65
C ASN A 14 7.91 -8.13 8.29
N ILE A 15 7.28 -6.97 8.14
CA ILE A 15 7.31 -6.18 6.91
C ILE A 15 7.88 -4.79 7.17
N ARG A 16 8.63 -4.26 6.20
CA ARG A 16 9.08 -2.86 6.24
C ARG A 16 7.95 -1.97 5.74
N VAL A 17 7.55 -1.01 6.56
CA VAL A 17 6.50 -0.04 6.24
C VAL A 17 7.09 1.36 6.22
N LEU A 18 6.51 2.21 5.39
CA LEU A 18 6.85 3.63 5.34
C LEU A 18 5.94 4.40 6.30
N GLY A 19 6.50 5.27 7.12
CA GLY A 19 5.78 6.07 8.12
C GLY A 19 5.98 5.59 9.56
N ASP A 20 5.24 6.21 10.49
CA ASP A 20 5.35 5.87 11.92
C ASP A 20 4.66 4.54 12.25
N HIS A 21 5.16 3.85 13.30
CA HIS A 21 4.59 2.59 13.80
C HIS A 21 3.10 2.67 14.15
N LEU A 22 2.62 3.85 14.55
CA LEU A 22 1.21 4.09 14.87
C LEU A 22 0.32 4.16 13.64
N LYS A 23 0.89 4.47 12.47
CA LYS A 23 0.13 4.64 11.22
C LYS A 23 0.94 4.12 10.03
N PRO A 24 1.17 2.79 9.97
CA PRO A 24 1.90 2.18 8.87
C PRO A 24 1.14 2.36 7.57
N MET A 25 1.85 2.68 6.49
CA MET A 25 1.26 2.70 5.15
C MET A 25 0.95 1.27 4.67
N PHE A 26 -0.16 1.13 3.93
CA PHE A 26 -0.56 -0.16 3.34
C PHE A 26 0.36 -0.54 2.17
N VAL A 27 0.96 -1.74 2.24
CA VAL A 27 1.91 -2.24 1.23
C VAL A 27 1.40 -3.56 0.62
N ALA A 28 0.49 -3.46 -0.35
CA ALA A 28 -0.19 -4.62 -0.95
C ALA A 28 0.75 -5.73 -1.44
N LYS A 29 1.89 -5.37 -2.05
CA LYS A 29 2.86 -6.34 -2.56
C LYS A 29 3.51 -7.19 -1.45
N ALA A 30 3.82 -6.57 -0.32
CA ALA A 30 4.43 -7.27 0.82
C ALA A 30 3.45 -8.25 1.50
N LEU A 31 2.15 -7.98 1.38
CA LEU A 31 1.08 -8.82 1.89
C LEU A 31 0.65 -9.93 0.92
N GLY A 32 1.27 -10.03 -0.26
CA GLY A 32 1.00 -11.10 -1.23
C GLY A 32 -0.24 -10.90 -2.11
N TYR A 33 -0.79 -9.69 -2.21
CA TYR A 33 -1.89 -9.44 -3.16
C TYR A 33 -1.41 -9.57 -4.61
N THR A 34 -2.06 -10.45 -5.37
CA THR A 34 -1.79 -10.64 -6.81
C THR A 34 -2.04 -9.36 -7.61
N ASN A 35 -3.18 -8.70 -7.35
CA ASN A 35 -3.51 -7.41 -7.93
C ASN A 35 -3.36 -6.32 -6.87
N THR A 36 -2.16 -5.73 -6.80
CA THR A 36 -1.84 -4.69 -5.83
C THR A 36 -2.70 -3.44 -6.00
N ASN A 37 -3.16 -3.16 -7.22
CA ASN A 37 -3.89 -1.94 -7.52
C ASN A 37 -5.34 -2.00 -7.03
N ASP A 38 -6.01 -3.14 -7.27
CA ASP A 38 -7.33 -3.41 -6.70
C ASP A 38 -7.29 -3.38 -5.16
N ALA A 39 -6.28 -3.99 -4.56
CA ALA A 39 -6.09 -3.96 -3.11
C ALA A 39 -5.93 -2.52 -2.59
N ILE A 40 -5.09 -1.71 -3.22
CA ILE A 40 -4.90 -0.31 -2.80
C ILE A 40 -6.20 0.49 -2.95
N GLN A 41 -6.98 0.31 -4.03
CA GLN A 41 -8.27 0.99 -4.20
C GLN A 41 -9.30 0.62 -3.13
N LYS A 42 -9.36 -0.65 -2.71
CA LYS A 42 -10.29 -1.13 -1.69
C LYS A 42 -9.93 -0.66 -0.28
N PHE A 43 -8.64 -0.65 0.05
CA PHE A 43 -8.18 -0.41 1.43
C PHE A 43 -7.73 1.03 1.68
N CYS A 44 -7.31 1.77 0.65
CA CYS A 44 -6.90 3.17 0.79
C CYS A 44 -7.99 4.11 0.25
N LYS A 45 -8.54 4.99 1.10
CA LYS A 45 -9.43 6.05 0.65
C LYS A 45 -8.62 7.14 -0.07
N GLY A 46 -9.02 7.48 -1.30
CA GLY A 46 -8.41 8.59 -2.05
C GLY A 46 -7.12 8.23 -2.79
N VAL A 47 -7.08 7.07 -3.46
CA VAL A 47 -5.99 6.66 -4.37
C VAL A 47 -5.99 7.52 -5.64
N ALA A 48 -5.81 8.84 -5.49
CA ALA A 48 -6.06 9.82 -6.55
C ALA A 48 -4.79 10.35 -7.22
N LYS A 49 -3.58 9.82 -6.95
CA LYS A 49 -2.34 10.50 -7.36
C LYS A 49 -1.44 9.83 -8.41
N ARG A 50 -1.64 8.58 -8.84
CA ARG A 50 -0.72 7.92 -9.81
C ARG A 50 -1.32 6.92 -10.78
N TYR A 51 -2.63 6.83 -10.90
CA TYR A 51 -3.22 6.06 -11.99
C TYR A 51 -3.45 7.02 -13.17
N PRO A 52 -2.89 6.77 -14.37
CA PRO A 52 -3.44 7.43 -15.55
C PRO A 52 -4.92 7.01 -15.61
N LEU A 53 -5.81 7.99 -15.65
CA LEU A 53 -7.17 7.73 -16.11
C LEU A 53 -6.99 7.16 -17.52
N SER A 54 -7.33 5.89 -17.71
CA SER A 54 -7.55 5.35 -19.05
C SER A 54 -8.84 6.00 -19.55
N ASP A 55 -8.74 7.26 -19.97
CA ASP A 55 -9.73 7.82 -20.87
C ASP A 55 -9.53 7.15 -22.21
N SER A 56 -10.61 6.72 -22.86
CA SER A 56 -10.60 5.99 -24.14
C SER A 56 -10.25 6.92 -25.33
N LEU A 57 -9.32 7.86 -25.12
CA LEU A 57 -8.83 8.82 -26.09
C LEU A 57 -7.37 8.54 -26.44
N VAL A 58 -7.05 7.32 -26.89
CA VAL A 58 -6.02 7.02 -27.91
C VAL A 58 -6.44 5.81 -28.71
#